data_AF-A0A090W0Z0-F1
#
_entry.id   AF-A0A090W0Z0-F1
#
_cell.length_a   1.000
_cell.length_b   1.000
_cell.length_c   1.000
_cell.angle_alpha   90.00
_cell.angle_beta   90.00
_cell.angle_gamma   90.00
#
_symmetry.space_group_name_H-M   'P 1'
#
loop_
_entity.id
_entity.type
_entity.pdbx_description
1 polymer ?
#
loop_
_entity_poly.entity_id
_entity_poly.type
_entity_poly.pdbx_seq_one_letter_code
_entity_poly.pdbx_strand_id
1 'polypeptide(L)' 'MSIILDMRRYLVMEQSAAPSELNNMMSNIENNGAPWPYNQMDRLNWKDE' A
#
# COMPACT_ATOMS: atom_id res chain seq x y z
N MET A 1 -19.23 7.85 14.55
CA MET A 1 -18.85 6.57 13.92
C MET A 1 -19.07 6.69 12.42
N SER A 2 -18.02 6.70 11.59
CA SER A 2 -18.19 6.88 10.15
C SER A 2 -18.48 5.54 9.49
N ILE A 3 -19.76 5.25 9.23
CA ILE A 3 -20.27 4.02 8.60
C ILE A 3 -19.51 3.63 7.31
N ILE A 4 -18.97 4.62 6.59
CA ILE A 4 -18.14 4.43 5.38
C ILE A 4 -16.85 3.65 5.69
N LEU A 5 -16.21 3.90 6.84
CA LEU A 5 -15.00 3.16 7.23
C LEU A 5 -15.31 1.71 7.56
N ASP A 6 -16.44 1.46 8.21
CA ASP A 6 -16.86 0.11 8.57
C ASP A 6 -17.23 -0.72 7.33
N MET A 7 -17.93 -0.11 6.37
CA MET A 7 -18.19 -0.74 5.06
C MET A 7 -16.91 -1.04 4.28
N ARG A 8 -15.92 -0.14 4.29
CA ARG A 8 -14.62 -0.37 3.63
C ARG A 8 -13.84 -1.52 4.29
N ARG A 9 -13.86 -1.61 5.62
CA ARG A 9 -13.22 -2.71 6.37
C ARG A 9 -13.87 -4.04 6.05
N TYR A 10 -15.19 -4.11 5.97
CA TYR A 10 -15.90 -5.32 5.58
C TYR A 10 -15.52 -5.78 4.16
N LEU A 11 -15.54 -4.88 3.17
CA LEU A 11 -15.16 -5.24 1.80
C LEU A 11 -13.72 -5.77 1.69
N VAL A 12 -12.78 -5.18 2.42
CA VAL A 12 -11.36 -5.59 2.39
C VAL A 12 -11.11 -6.87 3.18
N MET A 13 -11.63 -6.98 4.41
CA MET A 13 -11.30 -8.08 5.33
C MET A 13 -12.18 -9.31 5.17
N GLU A 14 -13.44 -9.16 4.75
CA GLU A 14 -14.40 -10.27 4.62
C GLU A 14 -14.58 -10.70 3.15
N GLN A 15 -14.67 -9.75 2.23
CA GLN A 15 -14.89 -10.07 0.81
C GLN A 15 -13.59 -10.16 -0.01
N SER A 16 -12.43 -9.89 0.60
CA SER A 16 -11.13 -9.81 -0.07
C SER A 16 -11.14 -8.91 -1.32
N ALA A 17 -12.05 -7.93 -1.36
CA ALA A 17 -12.27 -7.04 -2.50
C ALA A 17 -11.39 -5.79 -2.41
N ALA A 18 -10.12 -5.97 -2.03
CA ALA A 18 -9.17 -4.88 -2.00
C ALA A 18 -8.85 -4.39 -3.44
N PRO A 19 -8.76 -3.07 -3.66
CA PRO A 19 -8.34 -2.53 -4.95
C PRO A 19 -6.97 -3.07 -5.37
N SER A 20 -6.77 -3.28 -6.67
CA SER A 20 -5.53 -3.84 -7.22
C SER A 20 -4.28 -3.02 -6.86
N GLU A 21 -4.43 -1.71 -6.77
CA GLU A 21 -3.41 -0.75 -6.36
C GLU A 21 -3.00 -0.95 -4.91
N LEU A 22 -3.96 -1.31 -4.05
CA LEU A 22 -3.73 -1.56 -2.64
C LEU A 22 -3.00 -2.90 -2.45
N ASN A 23 -3.31 -3.90 -3.27
CA ASN A 23 -2.57 -5.17 -3.30
C ASN A 23 -1.10 -4.95 -3.72
N ASN A 24 -0.87 -4.15 -4.77
CA ASN A 24 0.50 -3.79 -5.17
C ASN A 24 1.25 -3.07 -4.06
N MET A 25 0.58 -2.17 -3.33
CA MET A 25 1.16 -1.51 -2.17
C MET A 25 1.50 -2.50 -1.04
N MET A 26 0.62 -3.45 -0.71
CA MET A 26 0.89 -4.48 0.30
C MET A 26 2.09 -5.34 -0.10
N SER A 27 2.15 -5.79 -1.35
CA SER A 27 3.30 -6.54 -1.87
C SER A 27 4.60 -5.73 -1.84
N ASN A 28 4.55 -4.43 -2.13
CA ASN A 28 5.73 -3.57 -2.00
C ASN A 28 6.19 -3.45 -0.54
N ILE A 29 5.26 -3.32 0.41
CA ILE A 29 5.57 -3.26 1.83
C ILE A 29 6.20 -4.56 2.31
N GLU A 30 5.65 -5.71 1.91
CA GLU A 30 6.15 -7.03 2.31
C GLU A 30 7.55 -7.33 1.75
N ASN A 31 7.81 -6.95 0.50
CA ASN A 31 9.09 -7.27 -0.17
C ASN A 31 10.17 -6.20 0.04
N ASN A 32 9.81 -4.91 0.00
CA ASN A 32 10.75 -3.79 -0.01
C ASN A 32 10.72 -2.94 1.28
N GLY A 33 9.76 -3.19 2.17
CA GLY A 33 9.57 -2.40 3.39
C GLY A 33 9.02 -0.99 3.13
N ALA A 34 8.47 -0.73 1.95
CA ALA A 34 7.93 0.56 1.56
C ALA A 34 6.73 0.40 0.61
N PRO A 35 5.75 1.32 0.61
CA PRO A 35 4.56 1.22 -0.24
C PRO A 35 4.82 1.55 -1.72
N TRP A 36 5.91 2.25 -2.02
CA TRP A 36 6.32 2.61 -3.38
C TRP A 36 7.27 1.57 -3.99
N PRO A 37 7.33 1.47 -5.32
CA PRO A 37 8.15 0.46 -6.01
C PRO A 37 9.65 0.80 -6.05
N TYR A 38 10.08 1.94 -5.51
CA TYR A 38 11.48 2.36 -5.53
C TYR A 38 12.34 1.58 -4.52
N ASN A 39 13.53 1.18 -4.96
CA ASN A 39 14.52 0.54 -4.12
C ASN A 39 14.98 1.50 -3.00
N GLN A 40 15.34 0.95 -1.84
CA GLN A 40 15.80 1.73 -0.70
C GLN A 40 17.03 2.57 -1.01
N MET A 41 17.91 2.07 -1.88
CA MET A 41 19.14 2.75 -2.31
C MET A 41 18.84 3.99 -3.16
N ASP A 42 17.79 3.95 -3.99
CA ASP A 42 17.44 5.03 -4.91
C ASP A 42 16.62 6.15 -4.23
N ARG A 43 16.20 5.96 -2.97
CA ARG A 43 15.36 6.92 -2.22
C ARG A 43 16.02 8.29 -2.03
N LEU A 44 17.34 8.36 -2.15
CA LEU A 44 18.12 9.57 -1.91
C LEU A 44 18.73 10.17 -3.18
N ASN A 45 18.39 9.68 -4.37
CA ASN A 45 19.00 10.19 -5.61
C ASN A 45 18.78 11.70 -5.81
N TRP A 46 17.68 12.26 -5.28
CA TRP A 46 17.41 13.71 -5.29
C TRP A 46 18.42 14.55 -4.50
N LYS A 47 19.18 13.96 -3.56
CA LYS A 47 20.20 14.68 -2.78
C LYS A 47 21.50 14.86 -3.58
N ASP A 48 21.73 13.99 -4.56
CA ASP A 48 22.96 13.88 -5.34
C ASP A 48 22.80 14.59 -6.72
N GLU A 49 21.66 15.23 -6.96
CA GLU A 49 21.40 16.21 -8.04
C GLU A 49 21.89 17.61 -7.68
#